data_AF-A0A101GGR9-F1
#
_entry.id   AF-A0A101GGR9-F1
#
_cell.length_a   1.000
_cell.length_b   1.000
_cell.length_c   1.000
_cell.angle_alpha   90.00
_cell.angle_beta   90.00
_cell.angle_gamma   90.00
#
_symmetry.space_group_name_H-M   'P 1'
#
loop_
_entity.id
_entity.type
_entity.pdbx_description
1 polymer ?
#
loop_
_entity_poly.entity_id
_entity_poly.type
_entity_poly.pdbx_seq_one_letter_code
_entity_poly.pdbx_strand_id
1 'polypeptide(L)' 'TPAISYFASVGDFCYTGGRLGIPTLVAGPAGGNFHGADEYVELDTVVATTRFLFDFLCRVTGKEG' A
#
# COMPACT_ATOMS: atom_id res chain seq x y z
N THR A 1 3.27 19.10 1.66
CA THR A 1 1.90 18.54 1.73
C THR A 1 1.88 17.22 1.00
N PRO A 2 1.17 16.18 1.49
CA PRO A 2 1.06 14.92 0.75
C PRO A 2 0.37 15.18 -0.60
N ALA A 3 0.94 14.61 -1.66
CA ALA A 3 0.38 14.70 -3.01
C ALA A 3 -0.50 13.48 -3.27
N ILE A 4 -1.77 13.72 -3.61
CA ILE A 4 -2.64 12.68 -4.16
C ILE A 4 -2.18 12.46 -5.61
N SER A 5 -1.68 11.27 -5.90
CA SER A 5 -1.34 10.86 -7.26
C SER A 5 -2.22 9.70 -7.71
N TYR A 6 -2.30 9.52 -9.02
CA TYR A 6 -2.95 8.37 -9.62
C TYR A 6 -1.88 7.46 -10.21
N PHE A 7 -1.87 6.21 -9.77
CA PHE A 7 -1.06 5.17 -10.39
C PHE A 7 -1.95 4.39 -11.36
N ALA A 8 -1.73 4.54 -12.66
CA ALA A 8 -2.45 3.82 -13.69
C ALA A 8 -2.05 2.33 -13.64
N SER A 9 -2.77 1.55 -12.84
CA SER A 9 -2.48 0.14 -12.59
C SER A 9 -3.75 -0.69 -12.52
N VAL A 10 -3.58 -1.98 -12.83
CA VAL A 10 -4.62 -3.00 -12.74
C VAL A 10 -4.19 -4.01 -11.67
N GLY A 11 -5.09 -4.29 -10.73
CA GLY A 11 -4.89 -5.29 -9.70
C GLY A 11 -6.19 -5.61 -8.97
N ASP A 12 -6.09 -6.39 -7.91
CA ASP A 12 -7.26 -6.87 -7.15
C ASP A 12 -8.14 -5.73 -6.62
N PHE A 13 -7.53 -4.57 -6.35
CA PHE A 13 -8.23 -3.35 -5.91
C PHE A 13 -9.25 -2.82 -6.94
N CYS A 14 -9.07 -3.09 -8.24
CA CYS A 14 -10.07 -2.78 -9.25
C CYS A 14 -11.35 -3.60 -9.01
N TYR A 15 -11.21 -4.85 -8.55
CA TYR A 15 -12.33 -5.71 -8.24
C TYR A 15 -12.93 -5.37 -6.86
N THR A 16 -12.12 -5.34 -5.80
CA THR A 16 -12.64 -5.09 -4.44
C THR A 16 -13.22 -3.68 -4.30
N GLY A 17 -12.48 -2.66 -4.73
CA GLY A 17 -12.90 -1.26 -4.64
C GLY A 17 -13.86 -0.85 -5.75
N GLY A 18 -13.53 -1.19 -6.99
CA GLY A 18 -14.34 -0.80 -8.15
C GLY A 18 -15.58 -1.66 -8.34
N ARG A 19 -15.42 -2.99 -8.45
CA ARG A 19 -16.54 -3.89 -8.78
C ARG A 19 -17.43 -4.22 -7.59
N LEU A 20 -16.86 -4.52 -6.42
CA LEU A 20 -17.60 -4.90 -5.22
C LEU A 20 -17.99 -3.69 -4.35
N GLY A 21 -17.40 -2.52 -4.57
CA GLY A 21 -17.68 -1.31 -3.80
C GLY A 21 -17.19 -1.36 -2.34
N ILE A 22 -16.24 -2.24 -2.04
CA ILE A 22 -15.65 -2.37 -0.69
C ILE A 22 -14.55 -1.31 -0.55
N PRO A 23 -14.57 -0.43 0.48
CA PRO A 23 -13.48 0.51 0.72
C PRO A 23 -12.12 -0.22 0.73
N THR A 24 -11.26 0.13 -0.22
CA THR A 24 -10.00 -0.58 -0.47
C THR A 24 -8.86 0.42 -0.43
N LEU A 25 -7.81 0.11 0.34
CA LEU A 25 -6.57 0.85 0.39
C LEU A 25 -5.45 -0.01 -0.23
N VAL A 26 -4.70 0.57 -1.16
CA VAL A 26 -3.47 -0.04 -1.70
C VAL A 26 -2.29 0.72 -1.09
N ALA A 27 -1.45 0.02 -0.33
CA ALA A 27 -0.28 0.58 0.32
C ALA A 27 0.87 -0.42 0.29
N GLY A 28 2.09 0.07 0.06
CA GLY A 28 3.29 -0.75 -0.04
C GLY A 28 4.56 0.12 0.02
N PRO A 29 5.74 -0.51 0.20
CA PRO A 29 7.01 0.19 0.20
C PRO A 29 7.35 0.76 -1.18
N ALA A 30 8.30 1.69 -1.20
CA ALA A 30 8.87 2.16 -2.45
C ALA A 30 9.82 1.10 -3.02
N GLY A 31 9.82 0.99 -4.34
CA GLY A 31 10.66 0.08 -5.10
C GLY A 31 10.58 0.41 -6.57
N GLY A 32 11.24 -0.37 -7.40
CA GLY A 32 11.31 -0.11 -8.83
C GLY A 32 11.63 -1.36 -9.63
N ASN A 33 11.62 -1.18 -10.96
CA ASN A 33 11.89 -2.23 -11.93
C ASN A 33 10.96 -3.45 -11.78
N PHE A 34 9.67 -3.21 -11.49
CA PHE A 34 8.67 -4.27 -11.43
C PHE A 34 8.74 -5.14 -12.69
N HIS A 35 8.81 -6.47 -12.51
CA HIS A 35 8.96 -7.44 -13.61
C HIS A 35 10.29 -7.36 -14.38
N GLY A 36 11.33 -6.75 -13.82
CA GLY A 36 12.67 -6.63 -14.40
C GLY A 36 13.73 -7.48 -13.69
N ALA A 37 14.90 -7.65 -14.32
CA ALA A 37 16.02 -8.42 -13.75
C ALA A 37 16.60 -7.80 -12.46
N ASP A 38 16.50 -6.47 -12.33
CA ASP A 38 16.98 -5.68 -11.20
C ASP A 38 15.81 -5.09 -10.40
N GLU A 39 14.72 -5.86 -10.22
CA GLU A 39 13.62 -5.49 -9.32
C GLU A 39 14.14 -5.30 -7.89
N TYR A 40 13.78 -4.18 -7.27
CA TYR A 40 14.31 -3.82 -5.96
C TYR A 40 13.27 -3.10 -5.08
N VAL A 41 13.59 -3.01 -3.79
CA VAL A 41 12.81 -2.32 -2.77
C VAL A 41 13.73 -1.49 -1.88
N GLU A 42 13.24 -0.33 -1.44
CA GLU A 42 13.96 0.55 -0.52
C GLU A 42 13.70 0.13 0.93
N LEU A 43 14.71 -0.41 1.62
CA LEU A 43 14.55 -1.06 2.94
C LEU A 43 13.95 -0.13 4.01
N ASP A 44 14.36 1.14 4.06
CA ASP A 44 13.82 2.11 5.01
C ASP A 44 12.31 2.31 4.81
N THR A 45 11.84 2.22 3.57
CA THR A 45 10.42 2.35 3.24
C THR A 45 9.63 1.09 3.57
N VAL A 46 10.28 -0.09 3.60
CA VAL A 46 9.67 -1.34 4.11
C VAL A 46 9.37 -1.19 5.60
N VAL A 47 10.34 -0.68 6.38
CA VAL A 47 10.15 -0.45 7.82
C VAL A 47 9.07 0.61 8.05
N ALA A 48 9.10 1.71 7.29
CA ALA A 48 8.08 2.74 7.37
C ALA A 48 6.67 2.23 7.02
N THR A 49 6.54 1.43 5.96
CA THR A 49 5.27 0.81 5.55
C THR A 49 4.76 -0.15 6.62
N THR A 50 5.65 -0.93 7.22
CA THR A 50 5.28 -1.85 8.31
C THR A 50 4.70 -1.10 9.50
N ARG A 51 5.35 0.00 9.93
CA ARG A 51 4.85 0.86 11.02
C ARG A 51 3.51 1.48 10.67
N PHE A 52 3.36 1.99 9.44
CA PHE A 52 2.10 2.54 8.96
C PHE A 52 0.97 1.51 9.00
N LEU A 53 1.20 0.29 8.49
CA LEU A 53 0.20 -0.77 8.48
C LEU A 53 -0.18 -1.19 9.90
N PHE A 54 0.81 -1.32 10.79
CA PHE A 54 0.56 -1.63 12.20
C PHE A 54 -0.32 -0.58 12.87
N ASP A 55 0.05 0.70 12.77
CA ASP A 55 -0.71 1.80 13.34
C ASP A 55 -2.13 1.89 12.75
N PHE A 56 -2.27 1.68 11.44
CA PHE A 56 -3.56 1.65 10.76
C PHE A 56 -4.45 0.53 11.32
N LEU A 57 -3.90 -0.69 11.43
CA LEU A 57 -4.64 -1.84 11.94
C LEU A 57 -5.03 -1.65 13.42
N CYS A 58 -4.13 -1.15 14.26
CA CYS A 58 -4.44 -0.85 15.66
C CYS A 58 -5.61 0.15 15.77
N ARG A 59 -5.57 1.24 14.99
CA ARG A 59 -6.63 2.25 14.97
C ARG A 59 -7.97 1.70 14.47
N VAL A 60 -7.97 0.91 13.39
CA VAL A 60 -9.20 0.37 12.79
C VAL A 60 -9.80 -0.75 13.62
N THR A 61 -8.97 -1.56 14.28
CA THR A 61 -9.43 -2.70 15.10
C THR A 61 -9.64 -2.35 16.57
N GLY A 62 -9.32 -1.13 16.99
CA GLY A 62 -9.43 -0.69 18.39
C GLY A 62 -8.45 -1.40 19.33
N LYS A 63 -7.31 -1.86 18.81
CA LYS A 63 -6.24 -2.49 19.59
C LYS A 63 -5.19 -1.44 19.94
N GLU A 64 -4.63 -1.53 21.14
CA GLU A 64 -3.46 -0.74 21.53
C GLU A 64 -2.21 -1.33 20.88
N GLY A 65 -1.32 -0.46 20.39
CA GLY A 65 -0.08 -0.80 19.70
C GLY A 65 1.12 -0.90 20.63
#